data_AF-A0A653A260-F1
#
_entry.id   AF-A0A653A260-F1
#
_cell.length_a   1.000
_cell.length_b   1.000
_cell.length_c   1.000
_cell.angle_alpha   90.00
_cell.angle_beta   90.00
_cell.angle_gamma   90.00
#
_symmetry.space_group_name_H-M   'P 1'
#
loop_
_entity.id
_entity.type
_entity.pdbx_description
1 polymer ?
#
loop_
_entity_poly.entity_id
_entity_poly.type
_entity_poly.pdbx_seq_one_letter_code
_entity_poly.pdbx_strand_id
1 'polypeptide(L)' 'MIEQVDILRKDFSTALPCIAQKLSAIGTVLRNHDRIDFDAEDIEALGAMVFEEADDLKIIARALYGD' A
#
# COMPACT_ATOMS: atom_id res chain seq x y z
N MET A 1 2.13 -8.80 -2.00
CA MET A 1 2.37 -9.74 -0.89
C MET A 1 3.86 -9.86 -0.72
N ILE A 2 4.40 -9.36 0.41
CA ILE A 2 5.80 -9.47 0.77
C ILE A 2 6.10 -10.93 1.14
N GLU A 3 7.12 -11.53 0.54
CA GLU A 3 7.49 -12.91 0.82
C GLU A 3 8.48 -13.00 1.98
N GLN A 4 8.51 -14.14 2.67
CA GLN A 4 9.48 -14.36 3.77
C GLN A 4 10.93 -14.25 3.29
N VAL A 5 11.20 -14.59 2.02
CA VAL A 5 12.54 -14.46 1.43
C VAL A 5 12.98 -13.00 1.29
N ASP A 6 12.06 -12.08 0.97
CA ASP A 6 12.32 -10.64 0.88
C ASP A 6 12.75 -10.10 2.23
N ILE A 7 12.05 -10.52 3.30
CA ILE A 7 12.32 -10.13 4.69
C ILE A 7 13.71 -10.62 5.13
N LEU A 8 14.02 -11.89 4.91
CA LEU A 8 15.31 -12.48 5.31
C LEU A 8 16.49 -11.83 4.57
N ARG A 9 16.32 -11.50 3.29
CA ARG A 9 17.36 -10.86 2.48
C ARG A 9 17.40 -9.34 2.65
N LYS A 10 16.41 -8.75 3.33
CA LYS A 10 16.16 -7.31 3.38
C LYS A 10 16.12 -6.69 1.97
N ASP A 11 15.62 -7.45 1.00
CA ASP A 11 15.52 -7.03 -0.39
C ASP A 11 14.05 -6.80 -0.72
N PHE A 12 13.66 -5.52 -0.75
CA PHE A 12 12.30 -5.09 -1.06
C PHE A 12 12.24 -4.35 -2.41
N SER A 13 13.21 -4.60 -3.29
CA SER A 13 13.31 -3.95 -4.60
C SER A 13 12.09 -4.17 -5.49
N THR A 14 11.36 -5.27 -5.30
CA THR A 14 10.07 -5.53 -5.98
C THR A 14 8.88 -4.98 -5.20
N ALA A 15 8.87 -5.15 -3.87
CA ALA A 15 7.72 -4.78 -3.02
C ALA A 15 7.53 -3.26 -2.95
N LEU A 16 8.60 -2.49 -2.71
CA LEU A 16 8.50 -1.03 -2.54
C LEU A 16 7.95 -0.31 -3.78
N PRO A 17 8.42 -0.59 -5.01
CA PRO A 17 7.82 0.01 -6.20
C PRO A 17 6.35 -0.40 -6.41
N CYS A 18 5.99 -1.65 -6.10
CA CYS A 18 4.62 -2.12 -6.21
C CYS A 18 3.68 -1.34 -5.26
N ILE A 19 4.07 -1.22 -3.98
CA ILE A 19 3.35 -0.46 -2.96
C ILE A 19 3.20 1.01 -3.39
N ALA A 20 4.29 1.63 -3.87
CA ALA A 20 4.27 3.01 -4.34
C ALA A 20 3.31 3.22 -5.52
N GLN A 21 3.26 2.26 -6.47
CA GLN A 21 2.34 2.31 -7.60
C GLN A 21 0.88 2.22 -7.14
N LYS A 22 0.55 1.29 -6.23
CA LYS A 22 -0.81 1.14 -5.69
C LYS A 22 -1.26 2.40 -4.94
N LEU A 23 -0.42 2.91 -4.03
CA LEU A 23 -0.72 4.16 -3.30
C LEU A 23 -0.87 5.36 -4.25
N SER A 24 -0.09 5.43 -5.33
CA SER A 24 -0.23 6.46 -6.36
C SER A 24 -1.56 6.36 -7.13
N ALA A 25 -2.00 5.14 -7.44
CA ALA A 25 -3.28 4.89 -8.08
C ALA A 25 -4.44 5.31 -7.16
N ILE A 26 -4.41 4.90 -5.89
CA ILE A 26 -5.39 5.34 -4.88
C ILE A 26 -5.40 6.86 -4.75
N GLY A 27 -4.22 7.48 -4.63
CA GLY A 27 -4.10 8.94 -4.56
C GLY A 27 -4.64 9.65 -5.80
N THR A 28 -4.57 9.02 -6.98
CA THR A 28 -5.16 9.56 -8.22
C THR A 28 -6.68 9.48 -8.20
N VAL A 29 -7.24 8.37 -7.72
CA VAL A 29 -8.69 8.20 -7.53
C VAL A 29 -9.22 9.25 -6.54
N LEU A 30 -8.57 9.40 -5.39
CA LEU A 30 -8.94 10.40 -4.37
C LEU A 30 -8.79 11.85 -4.88
N ARG A 31 -7.77 12.16 -5.69
CA ARG A 31 -7.62 13.50 -6.27
C ARG A 31 -8.72 13.86 -7.26
N ASN A 32 -9.30 12.87 -7.93
CA ASN A 32 -10.38 13.04 -8.90
C ASN A 32 -11.77 12.80 -8.27
N HIS A 33 -11.90 12.84 -6.94
CA HIS A 33 -13.16 12.61 -6.23
C HIS A 33 -14.26 13.63 -6.58
N ASP A 34 -13.90 14.79 -7.12
CA ASP A 34 -14.83 15.78 -7.64
C ASP A 34 -15.48 15.38 -8.97
N ARG A 35 -14.95 14.33 -9.62
CA ARG A 35 -15.40 13.80 -10.92
C ARG A 35 -15.94 12.38 -10.83
N ILE A 36 -15.94 11.80 -9.63
CA ILE A 36 -16.35 10.42 -9.36
C ILE A 36 -17.31 10.48 -8.17
N ASP A 37 -18.54 10.03 -8.37
CA ASP A 37 -19.45 9.82 -7.25
C ASP A 37 -19.03 8.55 -6.52
N PHE A 38 -18.51 8.72 -5.30
CA PHE A 38 -18.22 7.60 -4.41
C PHE A 38 -19.43 7.29 -3.54
N ASP A 39 -19.82 6.03 -3.50
CA ASP A 39 -20.71 5.55 -2.45
C ASP A 39 -19.91 5.08 -1.21
N ALA A 40 -20.64 4.61 -0.20
CA ALA A 40 -20.01 4.14 1.03
C ALA A 40 -19.12 2.90 0.82
N GLU A 41 -19.48 2.02 -0.12
CA GLU A 41 -18.75 0.80 -0.44
C GLU A 41 -17.43 1.14 -1.15
N ASP A 42 -17.44 2.12 -2.05
CA ASP A 42 -16.22 2.61 -2.70
C ASP A 42 -15.22 3.19 -1.69
N ILE A 43 -15.71 4.01 -0.76
CA ILE A 43 -14.85 4.61 0.28
C ILE A 43 -14.30 3.54 1.21
N GLU A 44 -15.10 2.53 1.58
CA GLU A 44 -14.65 1.40 2.38
C GLU A 44 -13.57 0.59 1.66
N ALA A 45 -13.78 0.30 0.37
CA ALA A 45 -12.81 -0.41 -0.45
C ALA A 45 -11.49 0.36 -0.60
N LEU A 46 -11.55 1.67 -0.87
CA LEU A 46 -10.36 2.53 -0.93
C LEU A 46 -9.63 2.55 0.42
N GLY A 47 -10.36 2.65 1.53
CA GLY A 47 -9.79 2.59 2.87
C GLY A 47 -9.07 1.26 3.14
N ALA A 48 -9.70 0.14 2.79
CA ALA A 48 -9.11 -1.19 2.92
C ALA A 48 -7.80 -1.33 2.13
N MET A 49 -7.77 -0.84 0.88
CA MET A 49 -6.55 -0.84 0.07
C MET A 49 -5.43 0.01 0.71
N VAL A 50 -5.74 1.19 1.25
CA VAL A 50 -4.73 2.01 1.95
C VAL A 50 -4.18 1.29 3.17
N PHE A 51 -5.03 0.62 3.94
CA PHE A 51 -4.59 -0.10 5.14
C PHE A 51 -3.71 -1.31 4.80
N GLU A 52 -4.03 -2.06 3.74
CA GLU A 52 -3.18 -3.16 3.25
C GLU A 52 -1.75 -2.66 2.98
N GLU A 53 -1.62 -1.59 2.19
CA GLU A 53 -0.30 -1.03 1.86
C GLU A 53 0.44 -0.46 3.09
N ALA A 54 -0.30 0.12 4.04
CA ALA A 54 0.27 0.62 5.28
C ALA A 54 0.83 -0.52 6.15
N ASP A 55 0.16 -1.67 6.20
CA ASP A 55 0.62 -2.84 6.92
C ASP A 55 1.85 -3.48 6.25
N ASP A 56 1.87 -3.54 4.91
CA ASP A 56 3.06 -3.95 4.15
C ASP A 56 4.27 -3.03 4.46
N LEU A 57 4.07 -1.71 4.52
CA LEU A 57 5.13 -0.77 4.89
C LEU A 57 5.63 -0.96 6.32
N LYS A 58 4.75 -1.29 7.28
CA LYS A 58 5.16 -1.62 8.66
C LYS A 58 6.02 -2.88 8.71
N ILE A 59 5.69 -3.91 7.92
CA ILE A 59 6.49 -5.14 7.81
C ILE A 59 7.90 -4.80 7.30
N ILE A 60 7.99 -4.00 6.23
CA ILE A 60 9.27 -3.57 5.67
C ILE A 60 10.07 -2.76 6.69
N ALA A 61 9.44 -1.79 7.36
CA ALA A 61 10.11 -0.96 8.36
C ALA A 61 10.71 -1.79 9.49
N ARG A 62 9.94 -2.73 10.05
CA ARG A 62 10.42 -3.67 11.09
C ARG A 62 11.57 -4.54 10.59
N ALA A 63 11.47 -5.07 9.37
CA ALA A 63 12.52 -5.91 8.80
C ALA A 63 13.83 -5.14 8.58
N LEU A 64 13.75 -3.88 8.15
CA LEU A 64 14.92 -3.05 7.90
C LEU A 64 15.56 -2.55 9.20
N TYR A 65 14.76 -2.04 10.12
CA TYR A 65 15.24 -1.20 11.24
C TYR A 65 15.06 -1.82 12.63
N GLY A 66 14.34 -2.94 12.76
CA GLY A 66 13.95 -3.49 14.07
C GLY A 66 12.67 -2.83 14.61
N ASP A 67 12.29 -3.22 15.84
CA ASP A 67 11.20 -2.60 16.61
C ASP A 67 11.66 -1.33 17.34
#